data_AF-A0A1H7E596-F1
#
_entry.id   AF-A0A1H7E596-F1
#
_cell.length_a   1.000
_cell.length_b   1.000
_cell.length_c   1.000
_cell.angle_alpha   90.00
_cell.angle_beta   90.00
_cell.angle_gamma   90.00
#
_symmetry.space_group_name_H-M   'P 1'
#
loop_
_entity.id
_entity.type
_entity.pdbx_description
1 polymer ?
#
loop_
_entity_poly.entity_id
_entity_poly.type
_entity_poly.pdbx_seq_one_letter_code
_entity_poly.pdbx_strand_id
1 'polypeptide(L)' 'MAKPTRTAAQLRSLLLERIETIPDLRGVPTDVHDAGVVWADPGGEGGANWTVPVRTDRGAHRVDIARIVRELQMRFDLED' A
#
# COMPACT_ATOMS: atom_id res chain seq x y z
N MET A 1 3.75 15.95 -14.30
CA MET A 1 4.82 15.96 -13.27
C MET A 1 4.97 14.55 -12.75
N ALA A 2 6.19 14.05 -12.57
CA ALA A 2 6.42 12.72 -12.00
C ALA A 2 5.98 12.70 -10.52
N LYS A 3 5.51 11.54 -10.04
CA LYS A 3 5.16 11.39 -8.62
C LYS A 3 6.46 11.46 -7.78
N PRO A 4 6.42 12.05 -6.58
CA PRO A 4 7.54 11.92 -5.64
C PRO A 4 7.81 10.45 -5.30
N THR A 5 9.08 10.07 -5.21
CA THR A 5 9.50 8.71 -4.82
C THR A 5 9.57 8.56 -3.31
N ARG A 6 9.36 7.32 -2.84
CA ARG A 6 9.47 6.92 -1.42
C ARG A 6 10.08 5.53 -1.35
N THR A 7 10.85 5.27 -0.30
CA THR A 7 11.34 3.91 -0.04
C THR A 7 10.20 2.99 0.37
N ALA A 8 10.37 1.68 0.22
CA ALA A 8 9.37 0.69 0.67
C ALA A 8 9.03 0.86 2.17
N ALA A 9 10.02 1.20 3.00
CA ALA A 9 9.83 1.45 4.42
C ALA A 9 8.96 2.70 4.67
N GLN A 10 9.19 3.78 3.93
CA GLN A 10 8.39 5.00 4.03
C GLN A 10 6.95 4.78 3.57
N LEU A 11 6.75 4.09 2.43
CA LEU A 11 5.41 3.74 1.94
C LEU A 11 4.68 2.85 2.95
N ARG A 12 5.36 1.86 3.52
CA ARG A 12 4.81 1.02 4.59
C ARG A 12 4.39 1.85 5.80
N SER A 13 5.24 2.75 6.30
CA SER A 13 4.87 3.61 7.44
C SER A 13 3.65 4.48 7.15
N LEU A 14 3.57 5.11 5.96
CA LEU A 14 2.43 5.92 5.58
C LEU A 14 1.13 5.10 5.47
N LEU A 15 1.21 3.86 4.95
CA LEU A 15 0.07 2.95 4.92
C LEU A 15 -0.40 2.60 6.33
N LEU A 16 0.54 2.26 7.23
CA LEU A 16 0.24 1.92 8.62
C LEU A 16 -0.40 3.10 9.36
N GLU A 17 0.18 4.29 9.24
CA GLU A 17 -0.37 5.52 9.83
C GLU A 17 -1.82 5.72 9.40
N ARG A 18 -2.15 5.48 8.13
CA ARG A 18 -3.51 5.63 7.61
C ARG A 18 -4.45 4.54 8.11
N ILE A 19 -3.99 3.29 8.15
CA ILE A 19 -4.77 2.14 8.67
C ILE A 19 -5.13 2.36 10.14
N GLU A 20 -4.19 2.84 10.96
CA GLU A 20 -4.39 3.10 12.39
C GLU A 20 -5.40 4.24 12.68
N THR A 21 -5.70 5.08 11.68
CA THR A 21 -6.78 6.06 11.77
C THR A 21 -8.17 5.46 11.63
N ILE A 22 -8.30 4.22 11.13
CA ILE A 22 -9.58 3.51 11.00
C ILE A 22 -9.82 2.71 12.28
N PRO A 23 -10.85 3.03 13.09
CA PRO A 23 -11.10 2.35 14.37
C PRO A 23 -11.19 0.83 14.24
N ASP A 24 -11.85 0.34 13.19
CA ASP A 24 -12.07 -1.10 12.95
C ASP A 24 -10.82 -1.86 12.45
N LEU A 25 -9.74 -1.15 12.16
CA LEU A 25 -8.47 -1.74 11.70
C LEU A 25 -7.32 -1.50 12.69
N ARG A 26 -7.53 -0.65 13.69
CA ARG A 26 -6.52 -0.33 14.69
C ARG A 26 -6.08 -1.59 15.45
N GLY A 27 -4.77 -1.88 15.42
CA GLY A 27 -4.21 -3.04 16.10
C GLY A 27 -4.57 -4.39 15.49
N VAL A 28 -5.19 -4.42 14.32
CA VAL A 28 -5.44 -5.64 13.54
C VAL A 28 -4.29 -5.85 12.56
N PRO A 29 -3.57 -6.98 12.61
CA PRO A 29 -2.55 -7.29 11.61
C PRO A 29 -3.14 -7.31 10.20
N THR A 30 -2.49 -6.61 9.26
CA THR A 30 -2.87 -6.58 7.84
C THR A 30 -1.71 -6.98 6.95
N ASP A 31 -1.95 -7.23 5.67
CA ASP A 31 -0.89 -7.55 4.70
C ASP A 31 0.22 -6.47 4.63
N VAL A 32 -0.11 -5.21 4.96
CA VAL A 32 0.88 -4.12 5.07
C VAL A 32 1.88 -4.37 6.22
N HIS A 33 1.43 -5.02 7.30
CA HIS A 33 2.26 -5.36 8.44
C HIS A 33 3.23 -6.47 8.09
N ASP A 34 2.76 -7.51 7.40
CA ASP A 34 3.50 -8.76 7.20
C ASP A 34 4.27 -8.85 5.88
N ALA A 35 3.70 -8.33 4.79
CA ALA A 35 4.28 -8.39 3.45
C ALA A 35 5.00 -7.10 3.06
N GLY A 36 4.55 -5.96 3.59
CA GLY A 36 5.11 -4.65 3.28
C GLY A 36 4.82 -4.23 1.83
N VAL A 37 5.71 -3.43 1.26
CA VAL A 37 5.61 -2.89 -0.10
C VAL A 37 6.65 -3.54 -0.99
N VAL A 38 6.23 -4.01 -2.16
CA VAL A 38 7.11 -4.61 -3.17
C VAL A 38 6.97 -3.92 -4.50
N TRP A 39 8.02 -3.99 -5.32
CA TRP A 39 7.98 -3.55 -6.70
C TRP A 39 6.94 -4.35 -7.48
N ALA A 40 6.20 -3.68 -8.35
CA ALA A 40 5.22 -4.28 -9.24
C ALA A 40 5.35 -3.64 -10.61
N ASP A 41 5.18 -4.45 -11.66
CA ASP A 41 5.19 -3.94 -13.02
C ASP A 41 4.02 -2.95 -13.19
N PRO A 42 4.30 -1.67 -13.48
CA PRO A 42 3.26 -0.70 -13.78
C PRO A 42 2.68 -1.08 -15.14
N GLY A 43 1.65 -1.94 -15.16
CA GLY A 43 1.06 -2.53 -16.37
C GLY A 43 0.38 -1.54 -17.33
N GLY A 44 1.10 -0.53 -17.78
CA GLY A 44 0.66 0.59 -18.62
C GLY A 44 1.12 1.96 -18.10
N GLU A 45 0.99 2.95 -18.98
CA GLU A 45 1.29 4.35 -18.66
C GLU A 45 0.40 4.85 -17.50
N GLY A 46 1.03 5.28 -16.40
CA GLY A 46 0.32 5.70 -15.18
C GLY A 46 0.01 4.57 -14.18
N GLY A 47 0.47 3.34 -14.45
CA GLY A 47 0.47 2.25 -13.47
C GLY A 47 1.30 2.58 -12.22
N ALA A 48 0.94 1.99 -11.09
CA ALA A 48 1.78 2.09 -9.90
C ALA A 48 2.94 1.10 -10.02
N ASN A 49 4.17 1.53 -9.73
CA ASN A 49 5.35 0.66 -9.78
C ASN A 49 5.52 -0.19 -8.50
N TRP A 50 4.49 -0.27 -7.66
CA TRP A 50 4.53 -1.03 -6.42
C TRP A 50 3.14 -1.50 -5.97
N THR A 51 3.13 -2.54 -5.15
CA THR A 51 1.92 -3.10 -4.54
C THR A 51 2.18 -3.64 -3.14
N VAL A 52 1.12 -4.00 -2.44
CA VAL A 52 1.18 -4.76 -1.17
C VAL A 52 0.77 -6.21 -1.49
N PRO A 53 1.64 -7.21 -1.33
CA PRO A 53 1.28 -8.60 -1.58
C PRO A 53 0.20 -9.07 -0.61
N VAL A 54 -0.87 -9.65 -1.15
CA VAL A 54 -1.93 -10.27 -0.33
C VAL A 54 -1.41 -11.61 0.19
N ARG A 55 -1.21 -11.73 1.50
CA ARG A 55 -0.75 -12.96 2.18
C ARG A 55 -1.81 -13.58 3.07
N THR A 56 -2.72 -12.77 3.60
CA THR A 56 -3.90 -13.22 4.32
C THR A 56 -5.03 -13.63 3.37
N ASP A 57 -6.00 -14.39 3.87
CA ASP A 57 -7.14 -14.89 3.08
C ASP A 57 -7.82 -13.74 2.31
N ARG A 58 -8.01 -13.92 1.00
CA ARG A 58 -8.68 -12.94 0.12
C ARG A 58 -10.13 -12.68 0.54
N GLY A 59 -10.76 -13.57 1.32
CA GLY A 59 -12.07 -13.33 1.94
C GLY A 59 -12.06 -12.19 2.97
N ALA A 60 -10.89 -11.87 3.56
CA ALA A 60 -10.67 -10.75 4.46
C ALA A 60 -10.15 -9.49 3.74
N HIS A 61 -10.13 -9.48 2.40
CA HIS A 61 -9.65 -8.36 1.59
C HIS A 61 -10.60 -7.16 1.74
N ARG A 62 -10.33 -6.34 2.74
CA ARG A 62 -11.15 -5.18 3.10
C ARG A 62 -10.91 -4.07 2.08
N VAL A 63 -12.01 -3.62 1.47
CA VAL A 63 -12.04 -2.55 0.46
C VAL A 63 -11.33 -1.28 0.94
N ASP A 64 -11.37 -0.99 2.23
CA ASP A 64 -10.73 0.20 2.80
C ASP A 64 -9.20 0.17 2.69
N ILE A 65 -8.57 -1.00 2.90
CA ILE A 65 -7.12 -1.16 2.75
C ILE A 65 -6.73 -0.99 1.28
N ALA A 66 -7.49 -1.61 0.37
CA ALA A 66 -7.27 -1.47 -1.07
C ALA A 66 -7.41 -0.01 -1.52
N ARG A 67 -8.38 0.73 -0.97
CA ARG A 67 -8.56 2.16 -1.23
C ARG A 67 -7.37 2.99 -0.73
N ILE A 68 -6.90 2.75 0.49
CA ILE A 68 -5.72 3.43 1.05
C ILE A 68 -4.49 3.18 0.17
N VAL A 69 -4.23 1.92 -0.22
CA VAL A 69 -3.11 1.58 -1.10
C VAL A 69 -3.22 2.33 -2.42
N ARG A 70 -4.41 2.36 -3.03
CA ARG A 70 -4.64 3.08 -4.29
C ARG A 70 -4.42 4.59 -4.16
N GLU A 71 -4.84 5.21 -3.05
CA GLU A 71 -4.60 6.63 -2.77
C GLU A 71 -3.11 6.96 -2.69
N LEU A 72 -2.31 6.10 -2.04
CA LEU A 72 -0.86 6.32 -1.96
C LEU A 72 -0.18 6.05 -3.30
N GLN A 73 -0.60 5.05 -4.07
CA GLN A 73 -0.09 4.79 -5.43
C GLN A 73 -0.31 5.95 -6.41
N MET A 74 -1.38 6.74 -6.22
CA MET A 74 -1.62 7.95 -7.01
C MET A 74 -0.72 9.13 -6.59
N ARG A 75 -0.14 9.06 -5.39
CA ARG A 75 0.68 10.14 -4.81
C ARG A 75 2.18 9.86 -4.87
N PHE A 76 2.59 8.61 -4.79
CA PHE A 76 3.98 8.22 -4.63
C PHE A 76 4.34 7.03 -5.52
N ASP A 77 5.56 7.06 -6.04
CA ASP A 77 6.22 5.90 -6.63
C ASP A 77 7.19 5.27 -5.62
N LEU A 78 7.45 3.98 -5.78
CA LEU A 78 8.50 3.29 -5.05
C LEU A 78 9.85 3.67 -5.65
N GLU A 79 10.78 4.01 -4.79
CA GLU A 79 12.19 4.23 -5.13
C GLU A 79 12.82 2.91 -5.67
N ASP A 80 13.62 3.03 -6.72
CA ASP A 80 14.31 1.90 -7.37
C ASP A 80 15.32 1.21 -6.43
#